data_AF-A0AAV2MZE2-F1
#
_entry.id   AF-A0AAV2MZE2-F1
#
_cell.length_a   1.000
_cell.length_b   1.000
_cell.length_c   1.000
_cell.angle_alpha   90.00
_cell.angle_beta   90.00
_cell.angle_gamma   90.00
#
_symmetry.space_group_name_H-M   'P 1'
#
loop_
_entity.id
_entity.type
_entity.pdbx_description
1 polymer ?
#
loop_
_entity_poly.entity_id
_entity_poly.type
_entity_poly.pdbx_seq_one_letter_code
_entity_poly.pdbx_strand_id
1 'polypeptide(L)' 'MISEHLQKLQVLNLCETPVSDKGIFTLASLTSLRKLNLNSTKLSTETFESLKKRLPALQEFDVRYTEAW' A
#
# COMPACT_ATOMS: atom_id res chain seq x y z
N MET A 1 14.02 -4.81 -6.57
CA MET A 1 12.55 -4.79 -6.83
C MET A 1 12.16 -3.42 -7.38
N ILE A 2 11.14 -3.29 -8.23
CA ILE A 2 10.83 -1.99 -8.90
C ILE A 2 10.56 -0.84 -7.91
N SER A 3 10.07 -1.13 -6.70
CA SER A 3 9.86 -0.14 -5.65
C SER A 3 11.14 0.57 -5.21
N GLU A 4 12.30 -0.08 -5.29
CA GLU A 4 13.61 0.53 -4.97
C GLU A 4 13.99 1.66 -5.94
N HIS A 5 13.42 1.68 -7.14
CA HIS A 5 13.67 2.72 -8.15
C HIS A 5 12.57 3.80 -8.19
N LEU A 6 11.50 3.64 -7.42
CA LEU A 6 10.35 4.55 -7.38
C LEU A 6 10.30 5.36 -6.07
N GLN A 7 11.45 5.69 -5.49
CA GLN A 7 11.56 6.35 -4.18
C GLN A 7 10.88 7.73 -4.10
N LYS A 8 10.59 8.35 -5.24
CA LYS A 8 9.89 9.64 -5.35
C LYS A 8 8.39 9.50 -5.63
N LEU A 9 7.87 8.28 -5.75
CA LEU A 9 6.46 8.05 -6.03
C LEU A 9 5.62 8.55 -4.85
N GLN A 10 4.62 9.39 -5.14
CA GLN A 10 3.72 9.96 -4.14
C GLN A 10 2.31 9.39 -4.20
N VAL A 11 1.89 8.87 -5.36
CA VAL A 11 0.55 8.36 -5.59
C VAL A 11 0.66 7.00 -6.26
N LEU A 12 0.00 6.00 -5.70
CA LEU A 12 -0.10 4.66 -6.26
C LEU A 12 -1.54 4.16 -6.19
N ASN A 13 -2.04 3.64 -7.32
CA ASN A 13 -3.36 3.03 -7.42
C ASN A 13 -3.22 1.57 -7.86
N LEU A 14 -3.73 0.66 -7.03
CA LEU A 14 -3.79 -0.79 -7.26
C LEU A 14 -5.22 -1.32 -7.10
N CYS A 15 -6.23 -0.44 -7.19
CA CYS A 15 -7.64 -0.81 -7.10
C CYS A 15 -7.97 -1.97 -8.03
N GLU A 16 -8.71 -2.96 -7.51
CA GLU A 16 -9.18 -4.13 -8.28
C GLU A 16 -8.06 -4.96 -8.93
N THR A 17 -6.84 -4.92 -8.37
CA THR A 17 -5.75 -5.78 -8.82
C THR A 17 -5.60 -7.02 -7.91
N PRO A 18 -5.21 -8.20 -8.46
CA PRO A 18 -5.05 -9.43 -7.69
C PRO A 18 -3.69 -9.47 -6.94
N VAL A 19 -3.38 -8.40 -6.20
CA VAL A 19 -2.19 -8.33 -5.36
C VAL A 19 -2.41 -9.09 -4.04
N SER A 20 -1.36 -9.72 -3.54
CA SER A 20 -1.34 -10.39 -2.24
C SER A 20 -0.68 -9.52 -1.17
N ASP A 21 -0.91 -9.84 0.10
CA ASP A 21 -0.21 -9.24 1.25
C ASP A 21 1.31 -9.15 1.05
N LYS A 22 1.93 -10.25 0.56
CA LYS A 22 3.37 -10.28 0.26
C LYS A 22 3.76 -9.25 -0.79
N GLY A 23 2.94 -9.08 -1.83
CA GLY A 23 3.14 -8.07 -2.86
C GLY A 23 3.01 -6.64 -2.30
N ILE A 24 1.98 -6.39 -1.49
CA ILE A 24 1.73 -5.10 -0.86
C ILE A 24 2.86 -4.72 0.11
N PHE A 25 3.41 -5.68 0.85
CA PHE A 25 4.51 -5.42 1.79
C PHE A 25 5.77 -4.85 1.12
N THR A 26 5.95 -5.09 -0.19
CA THR A 26 7.06 -4.52 -0.98
C THR A 26 6.93 -3.01 -1.20
N LEU A 27 5.71 -2.45 -1.03
CA LEU A 27 5.45 -1.02 -1.16
C LEU A 27 5.99 -0.21 0.01
N ALA A 28 6.27 -0.85 1.15
CA ALA A 28 6.69 -0.13 2.34
C ALA A 28 8.19 0.26 2.34
N SER A 29 8.87 0.16 1.18
CA SER A 29 10.08 0.93 0.88
C SER A 29 9.79 2.26 0.18
N LEU A 30 8.56 2.52 -0.26
CA LEU A 30 8.14 3.76 -0.91
C LEU A 30 7.81 4.84 0.14
N THR A 31 8.79 5.23 0.94
CA THR A 31 8.58 6.12 2.10
C THR A 31 8.06 7.52 1.75
N SER A 32 8.15 7.93 0.48
CA SER A 32 7.57 9.18 -0.05
C SER A 32 6.08 9.08 -0.42
N LEU A 33 5.46 7.90 -0.32
CA LEU A 33 4.07 7.69 -0.74
C LEU A 33 3.11 8.48 0.15
N ARG A 34 2.24 9.27 -0.48
CA ARG A 34 1.23 10.12 0.18
C ARG A 34 -0.19 9.61 -0.02
N LYS A 35 -0.47 9.01 -1.18
CA LYS A 35 -1.78 8.45 -1.54
C LYS A 35 -1.65 7.01 -2.01
N LEU A 36 -2.42 6.11 -1.42
CA LEU A 36 -2.43 4.69 -1.76
C LEU A 36 -3.86 4.15 -1.89
N ASN A 37 -4.24 3.73 -3.09
CA ASN A 37 -5.52 3.06 -3.31
C ASN A 37 -5.31 1.53 -3.43
N LEU A 38 -5.86 0.79 -2.46
CA LEU A 38 -5.89 -0.68 -2.38
C LEU A 38 -7.34 -1.20 -2.35
N ASN A 39 -8.31 -0.40 -2.78
CA ASN A 39 -9.72 -0.77 -2.83
C ASN A 39 -9.92 -2.08 -3.61
N SER A 40 -10.76 -2.97 -3.09
CA SER A 40 -11.07 -4.25 -3.73
C SER A 40 -9.82 -5.10 -4.06
N THR A 41 -8.82 -5.09 -3.18
CA THR A 41 -7.65 -5.98 -3.24
C THR A 41 -7.66 -7.01 -2.10
N LYS A 42 -6.78 -8.02 -2.16
CA LYS A 42 -6.61 -8.98 -1.07
C LYS A 42 -5.58 -8.46 -0.07
N LEU A 43 -6.06 -7.70 0.92
CA LEU A 43 -5.28 -7.09 1.99
C LEU A 43 -5.83 -7.47 3.38
N SER A 44 -4.97 -8.00 4.25
CA SER A 44 -5.27 -8.27 5.67
C SER A 44 -5.02 -7.06 6.58
N THR A 45 -5.70 -7.02 7.74
CA THR A 45 -5.50 -6.00 8.79
C THR A 45 -4.05 -5.93 9.26
N GLU A 46 -3.40 -7.07 9.49
CA GLU A 46 -1.99 -7.11 9.93
C GLU A 46 -1.06 -6.45 8.90
N THR A 47 -1.24 -6.79 7.62
CA THR A 47 -0.42 -6.22 6.55
C THR A 47 -0.63 -4.72 6.44
N PHE A 48 -1.88 -4.24 6.55
CA PHE A 48 -2.19 -2.83 6.48
C PHE A 48 -1.59 -2.02 7.64
N GLU A 49 -1.72 -2.52 8.88
CA GLU A 49 -1.13 -1.89 10.07
C GLU A 49 0.40 -1.83 9.98
N SER A 50 1.03 -2.89 9.47
CA SER A 50 2.47 -2.90 9.21
C SER A 50 2.87 -1.90 8.13
N LEU A 51 2.07 -1.79 7.07
CA LEU A 51 2.31 -0.84 5.98
C LEU A 51 2.24 0.61 6.47
N LYS A 52 1.21 0.95 7.25
CA LYS A 52 1.04 2.28 7.86
C LYS A 52 2.24 2.70 8.70
N LYS A 53 2.78 1.80 9.51
CA LYS A 53 3.98 2.06 10.34
C LYS A 53 5.23 2.37 9.51
N ARG A 54 5.31 1.82 8.30
CA ARG A 54 6.49 1.93 7.41
C ARG A 54 6.35 3.03 6.36
N LEU A 55 5.17 3.63 6.21
CA LEU A 55 4.88 4.71 5.27
C LEU A 55 4.58 6.02 6.04
N PRO A 56 5.61 6.68 6.61
CA PRO A 56 5.40 7.83 7.50
C PRO A 56 4.82 9.07 6.80
N ALA A 57 4.90 9.14 5.46
CA ALA A 57 4.34 10.24 4.67
C ALA A 57 2.92 9.98 4.16
N LEU A 58 2.34 8.81 4.45
CA LEU A 58 1.02 8.43 3.94
C LEU A 58 -0.07 9.29 4.58
N GLN A 59 -0.85 9.97 3.74
CA GLN A 59 -1.88 10.93 4.16
C GLN A 59 -3.28 10.43 3.81
N GLU A 60 -3.41 9.79 2.63
CA GLU A 60 -4.67 9.29 2.12
C GLU A 60 -4.51 7.82 1.73
N PHE A 61 -5.46 6.99 2.16
CA PHE A 61 -5.52 5.60 1.75
C PHE A 61 -6.97 5.18 1.52
N ASP A 62 -7.18 4.24 0.61
CA ASP A 62 -8.46 3.57 0.43
C ASP A 62 -8.26 2.06 0.51
N VAL A 63 -8.85 1.44 1.53
CA VAL A 63 -8.83 -0.01 1.77
C VAL A 63 -10.25 -0.57 1.82
N ARG A 64 -11.22 0.13 1.24
CA ARG A 64 -12.60 -0.37 1.17
C ARG A 64 -12.66 -1.67 0.38
N TYR A 65 -13.59 -2.54 0.76
CA TYR A 65 -13.73 -3.89 0.18
C TYR A 65 -12.47 -4.76 0.33
N THR A 66 -11.72 -4.54 1.42
CA THR A 66 -10.65 -5.44 1.89
C THR A 66 -10.98 -5.96 3.28
N GLU A 67 -10.14 -6.84 3.83
CA GLU A 67 -10.26 -7.32 5.22
C GLU A 67 -9.56 -6.40 6.23
N ALA A 68 -9.03 -5.24 5.81
CA ALA A 68 -8.16 -4.39 6.63
C ALA A 68 -8.88 -3.44 7.62
N TRP A 69 -9.97 -3.89 8.24
CA TRP A 69 -10.76 -3.14 9.24
C TRP A 69 -10.50 -3.64 10.66
#